data_AF-A0A531MQM2-F1
#
_entry.id   AF-A0A531MQM2-F1
#
_cell.length_a   1.000
_cell.length_b   1.000
_cell.length_c   1.000
_cell.angle_alpha   90.00
_cell.angle_beta   90.00
_cell.angle_gamma   90.00
#
_symmetry.space_group_name_H-M   'P 1'
#
loop_
_entity.id
_entity.type
_entity.pdbx_description
1 polymer ?
#
loop_
_entity_poly.entity_id
_entity_poly.type
_entity_poly.pdbx_seq_one_letter_code
_entity_poly.pdbx_strand_id
1 'polypeptide(L)' 'MTYLLYAAAALAEIAGCFSAWAWWRLEKSPLWLAPGFVSLLLFAWLLALVDTNAAGRAYAAYGGIYIVASLAWLWLVE' A
#
# COMPACT_ATOMS: atom_id res chain seq x y z
N MET A 1 -13.08 12.29 3.48
CA MET A 1 -11.71 12.38 2.91
C MET A 1 -10.81 11.26 3.42
N THR A 2 -10.84 10.92 4.71
CA THR A 2 -10.00 9.88 5.33
C THR A 2 -10.05 8.51 4.66
N TYR A 3 -11.22 8.04 4.24
CA TYR A 3 -11.35 6.76 3.52
C TYR A 3 -10.64 6.74 2.16
N LEU A 4 -10.61 7.87 1.45
CA LEU A 4 -9.87 7.98 0.19
C LEU A 4 -8.36 7.94 0.43
N LEU A 5 -7.88 8.56 1.52
CA LEU A 5 -6.48 8.47 1.93
C LEU A 5 -6.10 7.02 2.27
N TYR A 6 -6.95 6.30 3.01
CA TYR A 6 -6.70 4.89 3.31
C TYR A 6 -6.73 4.00 2.06
N ALA A 7 -7.65 4.25 1.12
CA ALA A 7 -7.69 3.51 -0.14
C ALA A 7 -6.44 3.77 -1.00
N ALA A 8 -6.02 5.03 -1.12
CA ALA A 8 -4.79 5.40 -1.81
C ALA A 8 -3.54 4.82 -1.13
N ALA A 9 -3.51 4.84 0.21
CA ALA A 9 -2.45 4.23 1.01
C ALA A 9 -2.37 2.71 0.76
N ALA A 10 -3.52 2.02 0.71
CA ALA A 10 -3.59 0.59 0.45
C ALA A 10 -3.08 0.24 -0.95
N LEU A 11 -3.45 1.02 -1.97
CA LEU A 11 -2.94 0.82 -3.33
C LEU A 11 -1.42 1.05 -3.39
N ALA A 12 -0.91 2.07 -2.70
CA ALA A 12 0.52 2.37 -2.65
C ALA A 12 1.31 1.26 -1.91
N GLU A 13 0.77 0.72 -0.82
CA GLU A 13 1.38 -0.41 -0.11
C GLU A 13 1.40 -1.67 -0.98
N ILE A 14 0.25 -2.04 -1.58
CA ILE A 14 0.15 -3.22 -2.45
C ILE A 14 1.10 -3.10 -3.64
N ALA A 15 1.15 -1.95 -4.32
CA ALA A 15 2.07 -1.72 -5.43
C ALA A 15 3.55 -1.76 -5.00
N GLY A 16 3.87 -1.24 -3.81
CA GLY A 16 5.19 -1.31 -3.20
C GLY A 16 5.64 -2.74 -2.96
N CYS A 17 4.79 -3.54 -2.30
CA CYS A 17 5.04 -4.95 -2.02
C CYS A 17 5.10 -5.78 -3.31
N PHE A 18 4.21 -5.51 -4.28
CA PHE A 18 4.22 -6.17 -5.58
C PHE A 18 5.52 -5.92 -6.35
N SER A 19 6.07 -4.70 -6.26
CA SER A 19 7.34 -4.37 -6.91
C SER A 19 8.51 -5.19 -6.35
N ALA A 20 8.52 -5.42 -5.03
CA ALA A 20 9.50 -6.30 -4.39
C ALA A 20 9.30 -7.78 -4.79
N TRP A 21 8.04 -8.23 -4.87
CA TRP A 21 7.69 -9.56 -5.37
C TRP A 21 8.13 -9.75 -6.83
N ALA A 22 7.90 -8.76 -7.69
CA ALA A 22 8.27 -8.81 -9.10
C ALA A 22 9.79 -8.92 -9.29
N TRP A 23 10.57 -8.19 -8.48
CA TRP A 23 12.01 -8.32 -8.49
C TRP A 23 12.46 -9.71 -8.02
N TRP A 24 11.97 -10.18 -6.87
CA TRP A 24 12.47 -11.41 -6.24
C TRP A 24 11.95 -12.70 -6.89
N ARG A 25 10.66 -12.74 -7.23
CA ARG A 25 9.95 -13.95 -7.68
C ARG A 25 9.74 -14.01 -9.19
N LEU A 26 9.75 -12.86 -9.89
CA LEU A 26 9.57 -12.80 -11.34
C LEU A 26 10.87 -12.50 -12.10
N GLU A 27 12.01 -12.53 -11.41
CA GLU A 27 13.36 -12.25 -11.94
C GLU A 27 13.44 -10.92 -12.73
N LYS A 28 12.57 -9.96 -12.39
CA LYS A 28 12.57 -8.63 -13.02
C LYS A 28 13.81 -7.86 -12.57
N SER A 29 14.18 -6.85 -13.35
CA SER A 29 15.33 -6.00 -13.02
C SER A 29 15.19 -5.38 -11.61
N PRO A 30 16.29 -5.25 -10.83
CA PRO A 30 16.31 -4.51 -9.56
C PRO A 30 15.79 -3.08 -9.67
N LEU A 31 15.72 -2.51 -10.88
CA LEU A 31 15.07 -1.22 -11.15
C LEU A 31 13.62 -1.17 -10.69
N TRP A 32 12.93 -2.31 -10.55
CA TRP A 32 11.57 -2.39 -9.99
C TRP A 32 11.51 -2.03 -8.50
N LEU A 33 12.61 -2.14 -7.76
CA LEU A 33 12.64 -1.71 -6.36
C LEU A 33 12.49 -0.20 -6.21
N ALA A 34 12.99 0.59 -7.15
CA ALA A 34 12.90 2.05 -7.09
C ALA A 34 11.45 2.57 -7.02
N PRO A 35 10.53 2.21 -7.96
CA PRO A 35 9.12 2.58 -7.83
C PRO A 35 8.44 1.91 -6.62
N GLY A 36 8.91 0.73 -6.20
CA GLY A 36 8.43 0.06 -4.99
C GLY A 36 8.69 0.90 -3.72
N PHE A 37 9.93 1.38 -3.54
CA PHE A 37 10.29 2.25 -2.42
C PHE A 37 9.55 3.57 -2.44
N VAL A 38 9.40 4.19 -3.62
CA VAL A 38 8.60 5.41 -3.77
C VAL A 38 7.16 5.17 -3.33
N SER A 39 6.56 4.04 -3.72
CA SER A 39 5.19 3.70 -3.33
C SER A 39 5.05 3.48 -1.82
N LEU A 40 6.03 2.84 -1.17
CA LEU A 40 6.04 2.67 0.28
C LEU A 40 6.21 3.99 1.04
N LEU A 41 7.04 4.90 0.54
CA LEU A 41 7.15 6.26 1.09
C LEU A 41 5.84 7.03 0.94
N LEU A 42 5.17 6.88 -0.21
CA LEU A 42 3.89 7.51 -0.50
C LEU A 42 2.78 6.96 0.41
N PHE A 43 2.78 5.65 0.67
CA PHE A 43 1.92 5.01 1.67
C PHE A 43 2.12 5.64 3.06
N ALA A 44 3.36 5.72 3.54
CA ALA A 44 3.66 6.28 4.86
C ALA A 44 3.20 7.75 4.97
N TRP A 45 3.43 8.53 3.91
CA TRP A 45 2.99 9.93 3.84
C TRP A 45 1.46 10.06 3.87
N LEU A 46 0.75 9.26 3.07
CA LEU A 46 -0.72 9.28 3.01
C LEU A 46 -1.34 8.89 4.35
N LEU A 47 -0.78 7.88 5.01
CA LEU A 47 -1.28 7.42 6.30
C LEU A 47 -1.00 8.46 7.41
N ALA A 48 0.12 9.17 7.36
CA ALA A 48 0.43 10.26 8.28
C ALA A 48 -0.49 11.48 8.09
N LEU A 49 -1.05 11.66 6.89
CA LEU A 49 -2.00 12.74 6.58
C LEU A 49 -3.41 12.49 7.17
N VAL A 50 -3.65 11.28 7.68
CA VAL A 50 -4.93 10.92 8.30
C VAL A 50 -4.99 11.51 9.70
N ASP A 51 -5.85 12.50 9.85
CA ASP A 51 -6.06 13.21 11.11
C ASP A 51 -6.79 12.32 12.13
N THR A 52 -6.03 11.72 13.06
CA THR A 52 -6.57 10.87 14.14
C THR A 52 -5.83 11.13 15.44
N ASN A 53 -6.56 11.16 16.58
CA ASN A 53 -5.93 11.41 17.88
C ASN A 53 -5.00 10.26 18.37
N ALA A 54 -4.82 9.16 17.61
CA ALA A 54 -3.93 8.07 17.96
C ALA A 54 -3.55 7.22 16.73
N ALA A 55 -2.25 7.11 16.45
CA ALA A 55 -1.73 6.34 15.33
C ALA A 55 -2.27 4.90 15.27
N GLY A 56 -2.38 4.22 16.42
CA GLY A 56 -2.93 2.85 16.49
C GLY A 56 -4.36 2.71 15.96
N ARG A 57 -5.21 3.74 16.13
CA ARG A 57 -6.56 3.73 15.54
C ARG A 57 -6.52 3.91 14.04
N ALA A 58 -5.60 4.75 13.53
CA ALA A 58 -5.41 4.91 12.10
C ALA A 58 -4.96 3.60 11.45
N TYR A 59 -3.99 2.90 12.04
CA TYR A 59 -3.53 1.59 11.56
C TYR A 59 -4.63 0.52 11.61
N ALA A 60 -5.44 0.48 12.67
CA ALA A 60 -6.53 -0.49 12.78
C ALA A 60 -7.61 -0.27 11.69
N ALA A 61 -8.03 0.99 11.48
CA ALA A 61 -8.98 1.33 10.44
C ALA A 61 -8.42 1.06 9.03
N TYR A 62 -7.15 1.45 8.81
CA TYR A 62 -6.42 1.19 7.59
C TYR A 62 -6.33 -0.31 7.28
N GLY A 63 -6.00 -1.15 8.26
CA GLY A 63 -5.86 -2.60 8.10
C GLY A 63 -7.12 -3.26 7.54
N GLY A 64 -8.31 -2.81 7.96
CA GLY A 64 -9.57 -3.27 7.38
C GLY A 64 -9.69 -2.94 5.88
N ILE A 65 -9.32 -1.73 5.49
CA ILE A 65 -9.36 -1.27 4.09
C ILE A 65 -8.31 -2.00 3.26
N TYR A 66 -7.11 -2.22 3.82
CA TYR A 66 -6.05 -2.98 3.18
C TYR A 66 -6.48 -4.41 2.85
N ILE A 67 -7.21 -5.08 3.75
CA ILE A 67 -7.75 -6.43 3.49
C ILE A 67 -8.70 -6.40 2.29
N VAL A 68 -9.66 -5.48 2.27
CA VAL A 68 -10.62 -5.36 1.15
C VAL A 68 -9.90 -5.03 -0.16
N ALA A 69 -8.92 -4.13 -0.13
CA ALA A 69 -8.10 -3.78 -1.30
C ALA A 69 -7.27 -4.98 -1.79
N SER A 70 -6.71 -5.78 -0.88
CA SER A 70 -5.95 -6.99 -1.21
C SER A 70 -6.84 -8.05 -1.85
N LEU A 71 -8.07 -8.24 -1.35
CA LEU A 71 -9.05 -9.14 -1.97
C LEU A 71 -9.47 -8.66 -3.37
N ALA A 72 -9.63 -7.35 -3.56
CA ALA A 72 -9.92 -6.78 -4.87
C ALA A 72 -8.74 -6.95 -5.84
N TRP A 73 -7.50 -6.77 -5.36
CA TRP A 73 -6.28 -7.00 -6.14
C TRP A 73 -6.18 -8.45 -6.59
N LEU A 74 -6.42 -9.40 -5.68
CA LEU A 74 -6.47 -10.84 -5.98
C LEU A 74 -7.47 -11.16 -7.10
N TRP A 75 -8.60 -10.44 -7.18
CA TRP A 75 -9.60 -10.67 -8.22
C TRP A 75 -9.28 -10.02 -9.57
N LEU A 76 -8.49 -8.95 -9.57
CA LEU A 76 -8.27 -8.09 -10.74
C LEU A 76 -6.93 -8.34 -11.44
N VAL A 77 -5.90 -8.69 -10.67
CA VAL A 77 -4.52 -8.81 -11.15
C VAL A 77 -4.06 -10.27 -11.21
N GLU A 78 -4.69 -11.14 -10.41
CA GLU A 78 -4.42 -12.57 -10.33
C GLU A 78 -5.62 -13.37 -10.86
#